data_AF-A0A2D6E597-F1
#
_entry.id   AF-A0A2D6E597-F1
#
_cell.length_a   1.000
_cell.length_b   1.000
_cell.length_c   1.000
_cell.angle_alpha   90.00
_cell.angle_beta   90.00
_cell.angle_gamma   90.00
#
_symmetry.space_group_name_H-M   'P 1'
#
loop_
_entity.id
_entity.type
_entity.pdbx_description
1 polymer ?
#
loop_
_entity_poly.entity_id
_entity_poly.type
_entity_poly.pdbx_seq_one_letter_code
_entity_poly.pdbx_strand_id
1 'polypeptide(L)'
;MAIKRYFATKDTTVTDAYKSDLTTQATGSNTGLSDVLEVFSIYGQVSSESVEKSRILLQFDATKIKADQTSKEIPANAKYYLKLFNAKHSERLGRNFELTVKPITAEWDEGEGLDLINYNHKDEANWIARKSDTVAQVVQASNMANLGANNYTNHYISLYDGTDTRYNFFFQTAAGNEASSGLASGTDVAVNLTALENNLAATVMVALQTVIHAHDSFTAAIADSILSVTNSTGGKATAPVISNGFGAATITRTVTGNDYTPWTTAGGDFEANAAKWSTQTLDKGTEDLEIDVTTVVSEWVAESRVNYGLAVMLS
;
A
#
# COMPACT_ATOMS: atom_id res chain seq x y z
N MET A 1 -35.87 -20.95 -9.76
CA MET A 1 -34.91 -19.97 -10.29
C MET A 1 -33.82 -19.84 -9.24
N ALA A 2 -32.60 -20.29 -9.52
CA ALA A 2 -31.53 -20.30 -8.52
C ALA A 2 -30.88 -18.92 -8.45
N ILE A 3 -30.71 -18.39 -7.24
CA ILE A 3 -29.94 -17.16 -6.98
C ILE A 3 -28.52 -17.60 -6.68
N LYS A 4 -27.55 -17.17 -7.51
CA LYS A 4 -26.12 -17.34 -7.24
C LYS A 4 -25.62 -16.09 -6.51
N ARG A 5 -24.77 -16.28 -5.50
CA ARG A 5 -24.16 -15.19 -4.72
C ARG A 5 -22.67 -15.12 -5.02
N TYR A 6 -22.18 -13.91 -5.25
CA TYR A 6 -20.77 -13.57 -5.36
C TYR A 6 -20.42 -12.64 -4.21
N PHE A 7 -19.31 -12.89 -3.55
CA PHE A 7 -18.79 -12.03 -2.50
C PHE A 7 -17.70 -11.12 -3.07
N ALA A 8 -17.50 -9.97 -2.44
CA ALA A 8 -16.42 -9.08 -2.81
C ALA A 8 -15.07 -9.79 -2.57
N THR A 9 -14.11 -9.52 -3.45
CA THR A 9 -12.70 -9.96 -3.32
C THR A 9 -11.82 -8.90 -2.69
N LYS A 10 -12.26 -7.65 -2.74
CA LYS A 10 -11.68 -6.51 -2.02
C LYS A 10 -12.81 -5.60 -1.57
N ASP A 11 -12.73 -5.07 -0.36
CA ASP A 11 -13.61 -4.03 0.13
C ASP A 11 -12.91 -3.07 1.09
N THR A 12 -13.26 -1.78 1.03
CA THR A 12 -12.67 -0.77 1.94
C THR A 12 -13.58 0.45 2.04
N THR A 13 -13.46 1.20 3.13
CA THR A 13 -14.06 2.52 3.28
C THR A 13 -12.98 3.60 3.15
N VAL A 14 -13.17 4.52 2.22
CA VAL A 14 -12.34 5.73 2.10
C VAL A 14 -13.06 6.93 2.69
N THR A 15 -12.37 7.76 3.46
CA THR A 15 -12.99 8.92 4.13
C THR A 15 -12.03 10.10 4.33
N ASP A 16 -12.58 11.31 4.32
CA ASP A 16 -11.93 12.56 4.77
C ASP A 16 -12.49 13.09 6.11
N ALA A 17 -13.13 12.23 6.90
CA ALA A 17 -13.61 12.55 8.25
C ALA A 17 -12.52 13.14 9.13
N TYR A 18 -12.88 14.06 10.02
CA TYR A 18 -11.97 14.45 11.08
C TYR A 18 -11.80 13.33 12.10
N LYS A 19 -10.59 13.19 12.60
CA LYS A 19 -10.27 12.32 13.74
C LYS A 19 -10.94 12.85 15.01
N SER A 20 -10.85 12.08 16.08
CA SER A 20 -11.37 12.46 17.41
C SER A 20 -10.81 13.78 17.94
N ASP A 21 -9.68 14.27 17.41
CA ASP A 21 -9.10 15.57 17.74
C ASP A 21 -9.80 16.77 17.07
N LEU A 22 -10.71 16.54 16.11
CA LEU A 22 -11.41 17.55 15.30
C LEU A 22 -10.47 18.57 14.62
N THR A 23 -9.22 18.20 14.40
CA THR A 23 -8.21 19.06 13.78
C THR A 23 -7.49 18.36 12.63
N THR A 24 -7.31 17.04 12.72
CA THR A 24 -6.66 16.24 11.69
C THR A 24 -7.69 15.43 10.92
N GLN A 25 -7.66 15.48 9.58
CA GLN A 25 -8.50 14.60 8.76
C GLN A 25 -7.87 13.21 8.59
N ALA A 26 -8.71 12.19 8.47
CA ALA A 26 -8.37 10.80 8.24
C ALA A 26 -8.06 10.48 6.76
N THR A 27 -7.67 11.48 5.97
CA THR A 27 -7.50 11.35 4.51
C THR A 27 -6.46 10.32 4.10
N GLY A 28 -5.45 10.07 4.93
CA GLY A 28 -4.40 9.08 4.72
C GLY A 28 -4.62 7.75 5.44
N SER A 29 -5.83 7.50 5.95
CA SER A 29 -6.14 6.31 6.74
C SER A 29 -6.84 5.24 5.90
N ASN A 30 -6.44 4.00 6.10
CA ASN A 30 -7.02 2.83 5.42
C ASN A 30 -7.91 2.03 6.37
N THR A 31 -8.91 1.33 5.81
CA THR A 31 -9.89 0.53 6.55
C THR A 31 -10.21 -0.81 5.84
N GLY A 32 -9.31 -1.31 4.99
CA GLY A 32 -9.59 -2.44 4.10
C GLY A 32 -9.89 -3.78 4.78
N LEU A 33 -9.39 -4.00 6.00
CA LEU A 33 -9.67 -5.22 6.77
C LEU A 33 -10.75 -5.02 7.83
N SER A 34 -11.43 -3.86 7.82
CA SER A 34 -12.52 -3.57 8.74
C SER A 34 -13.64 -4.61 8.64
N ASP A 35 -14.31 -4.89 9.76
CA ASP A 35 -15.44 -5.82 9.80
C ASP A 35 -16.75 -5.23 9.26
N VAL A 36 -16.82 -3.90 9.18
CA VAL A 36 -17.96 -3.15 8.63
C VAL A 36 -17.49 -2.08 7.64
N LEU A 37 -18.40 -1.68 6.76
CA LEU A 37 -18.19 -0.63 5.75
C LEU A 37 -19.12 0.54 6.05
N GLU A 38 -18.62 1.78 5.90
CA GLU A 38 -19.34 2.98 6.32
C GLU A 38 -19.55 3.96 5.17
N VAL A 39 -20.79 4.44 5.03
CA VAL A 39 -21.13 5.54 4.12
C VAL A 39 -21.76 6.68 4.92
N PHE A 40 -21.15 7.85 4.87
CA PHE A 40 -21.63 9.03 5.56
C PHE A 40 -21.26 10.32 4.84
N SER A 41 -21.98 11.39 5.21
CA SER A 41 -21.68 12.76 4.86
C SER A 41 -21.96 13.60 6.11
N ILE A 42 -20.92 14.19 6.69
CA ILE A 42 -21.02 14.98 7.92
C ILE A 42 -20.82 16.45 7.56
N TYR A 43 -21.79 17.27 7.93
CA TYR A 43 -21.79 18.70 7.65
C TYR A 43 -21.65 19.48 8.96
N GLY A 44 -20.78 20.48 8.97
CA GLY A 44 -20.74 21.46 10.05
C GLY A 44 -20.02 21.01 11.32
N GLN A 45 -19.27 19.90 11.29
CA GLN A 45 -18.67 19.29 12.48
C GLN A 45 -17.54 20.15 13.08
N VAL A 46 -16.62 20.66 12.25
CA VAL A 46 -15.48 21.49 12.70
C VAL A 46 -15.72 22.96 12.44
N SER A 47 -16.34 23.29 11.31
CA SER A 47 -16.73 24.65 10.93
C SER A 47 -18.04 24.60 10.14
N SER A 48 -18.72 25.74 9.99
CA SER A 48 -19.96 25.81 9.18
C SER A 48 -19.77 25.46 7.69
N GLU A 49 -18.52 25.34 7.23
CA GLU A 49 -18.17 24.95 5.87
C GLU A 49 -17.59 23.53 5.80
N SER A 50 -17.38 22.85 6.93
CA SER A 50 -16.81 21.50 6.91
C SER A 50 -17.80 20.51 6.32
N VAL A 51 -17.32 19.76 5.33
CA VAL A 51 -18.04 18.65 4.70
C VAL A 51 -17.10 17.47 4.66
N GLU A 52 -17.43 16.45 5.42
CA GLU A 52 -16.72 15.18 5.47
C GLU A 52 -17.57 14.12 4.79
N LYS A 53 -16.93 13.22 4.07
CA LYS A 53 -17.55 12.24 3.19
C LYS A 53 -16.85 10.91 3.38
N SER A 54 -17.60 9.84 3.21
CA SER A 54 -17.02 8.52 3.00
C SER A 54 -17.63 7.83 1.79
N ARG A 55 -16.91 6.84 1.29
CA ARG A 55 -17.31 6.01 0.16
C ARG A 55 -16.85 4.59 0.41
N ILE A 56 -17.68 3.64 0.04
CA ILE A 56 -17.36 2.22 0.09
C ILE A 56 -16.83 1.83 -1.29
N LEU A 57 -15.71 1.13 -1.37
CA LEU A 57 -15.19 0.54 -2.60
C LEU A 57 -15.33 -0.99 -2.52
N LEU A 58 -15.79 -1.63 -3.58
CA LEU A 58 -16.05 -3.07 -3.65
C LEU A 58 -15.56 -3.62 -4.98
N GLN A 59 -14.74 -4.67 -4.96
CA GLN A 59 -14.35 -5.39 -6.17
C GLN A 59 -14.87 -6.84 -6.12
N PHE A 60 -15.26 -7.38 -7.27
CA PHE A 60 -15.78 -8.75 -7.41
C PHE A 60 -14.96 -9.53 -8.42
N ASP A 61 -14.95 -10.86 -8.32
CA ASP A 61 -14.30 -11.73 -9.29
C ASP A 61 -15.13 -11.86 -10.59
N ALA A 62 -14.89 -10.96 -11.55
CA ALA A 62 -15.55 -11.00 -12.86
C ALA A 62 -15.18 -12.24 -13.68
N THR A 63 -13.98 -12.81 -13.48
CA THR A 63 -13.53 -14.03 -14.15
C THR A 63 -14.38 -15.22 -13.70
N LYS A 64 -14.69 -15.31 -12.41
CA LYS A 64 -15.61 -16.31 -11.88
C LYS A 64 -17.04 -16.15 -12.39
N ILE A 65 -17.55 -14.92 -12.46
CA ILE A 65 -18.89 -14.66 -13.03
C ILE A 65 -18.94 -15.13 -14.50
N LYS A 66 -17.91 -14.83 -15.29
CA LYS A 66 -17.78 -15.28 -16.68
C LYS A 66 -17.67 -16.81 -16.79
N ALA A 67 -16.92 -17.44 -15.90
CA ALA A 67 -16.79 -18.89 -15.85
C ALA A 67 -18.13 -19.58 -15.53
N ASP A 68 -18.90 -19.04 -14.57
CA ASP A 68 -20.23 -19.53 -14.21
C ASP A 68 -21.23 -19.34 -15.37
N GLN A 69 -21.12 -18.27 -16.15
CA GLN A 69 -21.94 -18.07 -17.35
C GLN A 69 -21.59 -19.07 -18.46
N THR A 70 -20.29 -19.35 -18.66
CA THR A 70 -19.78 -20.29 -19.66
C THR A 70 -20.18 -21.74 -19.33
N SER A 71 -20.11 -22.10 -18.05
CA SER A 71 -20.55 -23.40 -17.54
C SER A 71 -22.07 -23.54 -17.41
N LYS A 72 -22.83 -22.48 -17.73
CA LYS A 72 -24.30 -22.40 -17.66
C LYS A 72 -24.86 -22.54 -16.24
N GLU A 73 -24.07 -22.25 -15.22
CA GLU A 73 -24.55 -22.12 -13.83
C GLU A 73 -25.42 -20.87 -13.66
N ILE A 74 -25.13 -19.83 -14.43
CA ILE A 74 -25.99 -18.65 -14.59
C ILE A 74 -26.34 -18.45 -16.08
N PRO A 75 -27.54 -17.92 -16.40
CA PRO A 75 -27.94 -17.70 -17.78
C PRO A 75 -27.20 -16.51 -18.42
N ALA A 76 -27.10 -16.49 -19.75
CA ALA A 76 -26.42 -15.41 -20.48
C ALA A 76 -27.07 -14.02 -20.24
N ASN A 77 -28.38 -14.00 -20.02
CA ASN A 77 -29.17 -12.80 -19.72
C ASN A 77 -29.42 -12.60 -18.21
N ALA A 78 -28.53 -13.13 -17.35
CA ALA A 78 -28.61 -12.93 -15.91
C ALA A 78 -28.67 -11.44 -15.53
N LYS A 79 -29.42 -11.14 -14.48
CA LYS A 79 -29.45 -9.83 -13.83
C LYS A 79 -28.55 -9.85 -12.61
N TYR A 80 -27.83 -8.76 -12.40
CA TYR A 80 -26.87 -8.62 -11.31
C TYR A 80 -27.32 -7.51 -10.37
N TYR A 81 -27.45 -7.85 -9.10
CA TYR A 81 -27.87 -6.92 -8.05
C TYR A 81 -26.76 -6.84 -6.99
N LEU A 82 -26.31 -5.63 -6.69
CA LEU A 82 -25.45 -5.38 -5.53
C LEU A 82 -26.34 -5.36 -4.30
N LYS A 83 -25.99 -6.18 -3.30
CA LYS A 83 -26.68 -6.22 -2.01
C LYS A 83 -25.72 -5.87 -0.89
N LEU A 84 -26.01 -4.82 -0.12
CA LEU A 84 -25.31 -4.51 1.12
C LEU A 84 -26.32 -4.53 2.26
N PHE A 85 -25.96 -5.20 3.35
CA PHE A 85 -26.82 -5.37 4.51
C PHE A 85 -26.46 -4.33 5.55
N ASN A 86 -27.48 -3.71 6.13
CA ASN A 86 -27.25 -2.76 7.20
C ASN A 86 -26.68 -3.47 8.44
N ALA A 87 -25.53 -3.01 8.92
CA ALA A 87 -24.99 -3.45 10.21
C ALA A 87 -25.88 -2.90 11.33
N LYS A 88 -26.24 -3.72 12.33
CA LYS A 88 -27.08 -3.24 13.43
C LYS A 88 -26.25 -2.42 14.41
N HIS A 89 -26.64 -1.16 14.64
CA HIS A 89 -26.02 -0.27 15.62
C HIS A 89 -27.06 0.54 16.40
N SER A 90 -26.65 1.20 17.48
CA SER A 90 -27.53 1.96 18.38
C SER A 90 -27.66 3.45 18.03
N GLU A 91 -27.04 3.89 16.94
CA GLU A 91 -26.96 5.30 16.58
C GLU A 91 -28.15 5.77 15.75
N ARG A 92 -28.29 7.10 15.62
CA ARG A 92 -29.34 7.69 14.78
C ARG A 92 -28.85 7.74 13.35
N LEU A 93 -29.65 7.17 12.45
CA LEU A 93 -29.38 7.20 11.02
C LEU A 93 -30.06 8.38 10.34
N GLY A 94 -29.43 8.84 9.26
CA GLY A 94 -30.08 9.74 8.31
C GLY A 94 -31.35 9.13 7.74
N ARG A 95 -32.23 9.97 7.21
CA ARG A 95 -33.47 9.57 6.54
C ARG A 95 -33.58 10.29 5.22
N ASN A 96 -34.30 9.69 4.27
CA ASN A 96 -34.54 10.27 2.95
C ASN A 96 -33.24 10.67 2.24
N PHE A 97 -32.29 9.74 2.15
CA PHE A 97 -31.05 9.95 1.41
C PHE A 97 -30.97 9.02 0.21
N GLU A 98 -30.12 9.37 -0.74
CA GLU A 98 -29.86 8.56 -1.92
C GLU A 98 -28.44 8.00 -1.87
N LEU A 99 -28.32 6.71 -2.13
CA LEU A 99 -27.05 6.05 -2.39
C LEU A 99 -26.88 5.85 -3.88
N THR A 100 -25.72 6.26 -4.39
CA THR A 100 -25.32 6.05 -5.78
C THR A 100 -24.18 5.05 -5.85
N VAL A 101 -24.34 4.08 -6.74
CA VAL A 101 -23.29 3.13 -7.13
C VAL A 101 -22.66 3.59 -8.45
N LYS A 102 -21.35 3.79 -8.45
CA LYS A 102 -20.57 4.18 -9.64
C LYS A 102 -19.46 3.17 -9.93
N PRO A 103 -19.22 2.80 -11.19
CA PRO A 103 -18.02 2.03 -11.56
C PRO A 103 -16.75 2.81 -11.26
N ILE A 104 -15.76 2.13 -10.69
CA ILE A 104 -14.41 2.67 -10.50
C ILE A 104 -13.65 2.61 -11.83
N THR A 105 -12.82 3.62 -12.12
CA THR A 105 -12.08 3.73 -13.39
C THR A 105 -10.58 3.50 -13.25
N ALA A 106 -10.09 3.30 -12.02
CA ALA A 106 -8.68 3.08 -11.74
C ALA A 106 -8.48 1.89 -10.79
N GLU A 107 -7.35 1.20 -10.95
CA GLU A 107 -6.90 0.15 -10.04
C GLU A 107 -6.65 0.69 -8.64
N TRP A 108 -6.98 -0.12 -7.64
CA TRP A 108 -6.78 0.17 -6.22
C TRP A 108 -6.49 -1.11 -5.43
N ASP A 109 -5.85 -0.95 -4.27
CA ASP A 109 -5.52 -2.04 -3.35
C ASP A 109 -6.38 -1.99 -2.09
N GLU A 110 -6.62 -3.11 -1.42
CA GLU A 110 -7.50 -3.09 -0.24
C GLU A 110 -6.86 -2.40 0.97
N GLY A 111 -5.56 -2.65 1.16
CA GLY A 111 -4.79 -2.25 2.35
C GLY A 111 -5.11 -3.11 3.57
N GLU A 112 -4.39 -2.88 4.67
CA GLU A 112 -4.45 -3.70 5.90
C GLU A 112 -5.09 -2.98 7.12
N GLY A 113 -5.79 -1.88 6.88
CA GLY A 113 -6.37 -1.03 7.91
C GLY A 113 -7.60 -1.63 8.59
N LEU A 114 -7.73 -1.43 9.91
CA LEU A 114 -8.79 -2.04 10.75
C LEU A 114 -9.56 -1.01 11.59
N ASP A 115 -9.00 0.19 11.77
CA ASP A 115 -9.46 1.14 12.78
C ASP A 115 -10.41 2.19 12.16
N LEU A 116 -11.71 1.93 12.24
CA LEU A 116 -12.77 2.87 11.85
C LEU A 116 -13.05 3.96 12.88
N ILE A 117 -12.50 3.87 14.09
CA ILE A 117 -12.86 4.80 15.18
C ILE A 117 -11.87 5.96 15.23
N ASN A 118 -10.57 5.66 15.27
CA ASN A 118 -9.53 6.68 15.37
C ASN A 118 -8.75 6.87 14.07
N TYR A 119 -9.00 6.02 13.07
CA TYR A 119 -8.33 6.08 11.77
C TYR A 119 -6.80 6.11 11.90
N ASN A 120 -6.23 5.28 12.78
CA ASN A 120 -4.80 5.30 13.07
C ASN A 120 -3.96 4.54 12.03
N HIS A 121 -4.56 3.59 11.32
CA HIS A 121 -3.85 2.78 10.34
C HIS A 121 -3.67 3.57 9.05
N LYS A 122 -2.41 3.88 8.74
CA LYS A 122 -2.02 4.52 7.49
C LYS A 122 -1.61 3.43 6.51
N ASP A 123 -2.24 3.44 5.37
CA ASP A 123 -1.95 2.57 4.24
C ASP A 123 -2.58 3.20 2.99
N GLU A 124 -2.35 2.65 1.80
CA GLU A 124 -3.04 3.13 0.59
C GLU A 124 -4.53 2.76 0.58
N ALA A 125 -5.24 3.00 -0.54
CA ALA A 125 -6.71 3.02 -0.60
C ALA A 125 -7.35 3.78 0.55
N ASN A 126 -7.00 5.05 0.58
CA ASN A 126 -7.53 6.06 1.45
C ASN A 126 -8.10 7.20 0.59
N TRP A 127 -8.38 8.35 1.19
CA TRP A 127 -8.95 9.49 0.46
C TRP A 127 -8.00 10.10 -0.58
N ILE A 128 -6.68 9.99 -0.40
CA ILE A 128 -5.70 10.63 -1.27
C ILE A 128 -4.97 9.65 -2.18
N ALA A 129 -4.79 8.40 -1.74
CA ALA A 129 -4.02 7.34 -2.40
C ALA A 129 -4.89 6.13 -2.70
N ARG A 130 -4.73 5.54 -3.90
CA ARG A 130 -5.54 4.40 -4.34
C ARG A 130 -4.82 3.07 -4.27
N LYS A 131 -3.51 3.05 -4.46
CA LYS A 131 -2.69 1.85 -4.43
C LYS A 131 -1.27 2.16 -4.03
N SER A 132 -0.60 1.17 -3.45
CA SER A 132 0.83 1.24 -3.18
C SER A 132 1.59 1.16 -4.49
N ASP A 133 2.66 1.95 -4.60
CA ASP A 133 3.62 1.85 -5.68
C ASP A 133 4.96 1.35 -5.15
N THR A 134 5.58 0.48 -5.92
CA THR A 134 6.93 0.02 -5.64
C THR A 134 7.93 1.11 -6.03
N VAL A 135 8.45 1.85 -5.04
CA VAL A 135 9.54 2.81 -5.26
C VAL A 135 10.89 2.22 -4.92
N ALA A 136 11.88 2.58 -5.74
CA ALA A 136 13.26 2.27 -5.42
C ALA A 136 13.71 3.11 -4.21
N GLN A 137 14.09 2.42 -3.14
CA GLN A 137 14.74 3.06 -2.00
C GLN A 137 16.21 3.32 -2.31
N VAL A 138 16.71 4.49 -1.89
CA VAL A 138 18.13 4.85 -1.97
C VAL A 138 18.71 4.93 -0.56
N VAL A 139 19.69 4.09 -0.24
CA VAL A 139 20.46 4.15 1.00
C VAL A 139 21.79 4.84 0.72
N GLN A 140 22.11 5.86 1.49
CA GLN A 140 23.37 6.58 1.40
C GLN A 140 24.26 6.26 2.60
N ALA A 141 25.46 5.77 2.33
CA ALA A 141 26.52 5.61 3.32
C ALA A 141 27.60 6.67 3.09
N SER A 142 27.97 7.38 4.16
CA SER A 142 28.97 8.45 4.15
C SER A 142 29.79 8.43 5.43
N ASN A 143 30.87 9.22 5.50
CA ASN A 143 31.75 9.33 6.67
C ASN A 143 32.33 7.99 7.15
N MET A 144 32.53 7.04 6.23
CA MET A 144 33.15 5.76 6.56
C MET A 144 34.47 5.99 7.30
N ALA A 145 34.65 5.34 8.45
CA ALA A 145 35.71 5.68 9.37
C ALA A 145 37.09 5.28 8.78
N ASN A 146 38.10 6.13 8.94
CA ASN A 146 39.46 5.78 8.53
C ASN A 146 40.12 4.89 9.61
N LEU A 147 39.76 3.62 9.63
CA LEU A 147 40.21 2.62 10.60
C LEU A 147 41.03 1.52 9.91
N GLY A 148 41.95 0.88 10.64
CA GLY A 148 42.64 -0.31 10.12
C GLY A 148 41.66 -1.49 9.92
N ALA A 149 41.90 -2.37 8.94
CA ALA A 149 41.01 -3.48 8.57
C ALA A 149 40.46 -4.28 9.75
N ASN A 150 41.29 -4.60 10.75
CA ASN A 150 40.88 -5.42 11.89
C ASN A 150 39.90 -4.72 12.85
N ASN A 151 39.66 -3.42 12.66
CA ASN A 151 38.60 -2.69 13.37
C ASN A 151 37.26 -2.78 12.63
N TYR A 152 37.22 -3.41 11.45
CA TYR A 152 35.99 -3.77 10.74
C TYR A 152 35.54 -5.20 11.05
N THR A 153 36.34 -5.97 11.78
CA THR A 153 35.99 -7.32 12.21
C THR A 153 34.69 -7.29 13.04
N ASN A 154 33.77 -8.21 12.75
CA ASN A 154 32.45 -8.33 13.40
C ASN A 154 31.49 -7.16 13.16
N HIS A 155 31.77 -6.32 12.17
CA HIS A 155 30.87 -5.27 11.78
C HIS A 155 30.11 -5.59 10.48
N TYR A 156 28.91 -5.04 10.36
CA TYR A 156 28.06 -5.23 9.19
C TYR A 156 27.18 -4.00 8.91
N ILE A 157 26.74 -3.93 7.66
CA ILE A 157 25.67 -3.04 7.20
C ILE A 157 24.54 -3.92 6.68
N SER A 158 23.35 -3.78 7.25
CA SER A 158 22.15 -4.45 6.76
C SER A 158 21.38 -3.54 5.83
N LEU A 159 21.09 -4.04 4.63
CA LEU A 159 20.21 -3.43 3.65
C LEU A 159 19.00 -4.35 3.43
N TYR A 160 17.92 -3.79 2.91
CA TYR A 160 16.71 -4.54 2.59
C TYR A 160 16.47 -4.42 1.09
N ASP A 161 16.24 -5.55 0.42
CA ASP A 161 15.65 -5.47 -0.92
C ASP A 161 14.21 -4.93 -0.75
N GLY A 162 13.63 -4.28 -1.76
CA GLY A 162 12.31 -3.64 -1.64
C GLY A 162 11.16 -4.57 -1.21
N THR A 163 11.41 -5.87 -0.99
CA THR A 163 10.47 -6.86 -0.48
C THR A 163 10.58 -7.11 1.03
N ASP A 164 11.32 -6.28 1.76
CA ASP A 164 11.62 -6.43 3.21
C ASP A 164 12.54 -7.63 3.52
N THR A 165 13.21 -8.20 2.51
CA THR A 165 14.23 -9.23 2.72
C THR A 165 15.55 -8.57 3.12
N ARG A 166 16.09 -8.98 4.27
CA ARG A 166 17.31 -8.41 4.85
C ARG A 166 18.57 -9.11 4.36
N TYR A 167 19.55 -8.32 3.92
CA TYR A 167 20.90 -8.76 3.56
C TYR A 167 21.93 -8.04 4.44
N ASN A 168 22.82 -8.82 5.06
CA ASN A 168 23.87 -8.32 5.93
C ASN A 168 25.20 -8.35 5.20
N PHE A 169 25.71 -7.18 4.83
CA PHE A 169 27.04 -7.02 4.26
C PHE A 169 28.06 -6.93 5.39
N PHE A 170 28.73 -8.04 5.68
CA PHE A 170 29.70 -8.14 6.78
C PHE A 170 31.13 -8.00 6.25
N PHE A 171 32.01 -7.35 7.01
CA PHE A 171 33.38 -7.10 6.58
C PHE A 171 34.30 -8.26 6.99
N GLN A 172 34.81 -8.99 6.00
CA GLN A 172 35.76 -10.07 6.17
C GLN A 172 37.19 -9.52 6.20
N THR A 173 37.91 -9.81 7.28
CA THR A 173 39.23 -9.21 7.58
C THR A 173 40.27 -10.30 7.85
N ALA A 174 41.56 -9.94 7.84
CA ALA A 174 42.62 -10.89 8.18
C ALA A 174 42.59 -11.34 9.65
N ALA A 175 41.99 -10.54 10.55
CA ALA A 175 41.85 -10.86 11.97
C ALA A 175 40.73 -11.86 12.30
N GLY A 176 39.86 -12.19 11.35
CA GLY A 176 38.81 -13.19 11.56
C GLY A 176 37.53 -12.90 10.78
N ASN A 177 36.67 -13.94 10.76
CA ASN A 177 35.35 -13.97 10.14
C ASN A 177 34.35 -14.45 11.19
N GLU A 178 33.47 -13.57 11.65
CA GLU A 178 32.19 -14.03 12.15
C GLU A 178 31.15 -13.53 11.14
N ALA A 179 30.49 -14.48 10.47
CA ALA A 179 29.25 -14.17 9.78
C ALA A 179 28.27 -13.53 10.79
N SER A 180 27.27 -12.77 10.34
CA SER A 180 26.31 -12.18 11.28
C SER A 180 25.46 -13.25 12.00
N SER A 181 25.61 -14.52 11.60
CA SER A 181 25.04 -15.73 12.21
C SER A 181 25.31 -15.78 13.73
N GLY A 182 24.39 -15.19 14.49
CA GLY A 182 24.42 -15.07 15.95
C GLY A 182 23.90 -13.72 16.46
N LEU A 183 23.92 -12.66 15.66
CA LEU A 183 23.60 -11.29 16.06
C LEU A 183 22.39 -10.68 15.32
N ALA A 184 21.97 -11.22 14.17
CA ALA A 184 20.82 -10.71 13.42
C ALA A 184 20.19 -11.75 12.47
N SER A 185 18.88 -11.62 12.18
CA SER A 185 18.22 -12.31 11.07
C SER A 185 18.67 -11.72 9.73
N GLY A 186 18.77 -12.54 8.66
CA GLY A 186 19.08 -12.09 7.28
C GLY A 186 20.08 -12.98 6.53
N THR A 187 20.23 -12.73 5.23
CA THR A 187 21.22 -13.41 4.37
C THR A 187 22.56 -12.70 4.44
N ASP A 188 23.63 -13.42 4.72
CA ASP A 188 24.96 -12.84 4.89
C ASP A 188 25.74 -12.78 3.56
N VAL A 189 26.34 -11.62 3.29
CA VAL A 189 27.16 -11.35 2.11
C VAL A 189 28.52 -10.79 2.55
N ALA A 190 29.60 -11.44 2.13
CA ALA A 190 30.95 -11.09 2.57
C ALA A 190 31.54 -9.91 1.77
N VAL A 191 32.01 -8.89 2.47
CA VAL A 191 32.82 -7.79 1.93
C VAL A 191 34.28 -8.04 2.28
N ASN A 192 35.05 -8.53 1.31
CA ASN A 192 36.45 -8.91 1.52
C ASN A 192 37.38 -7.69 1.63
N LEU A 193 37.95 -7.47 2.81
CA LEU A 193 38.98 -6.44 3.07
C LEU A 193 40.38 -7.04 3.26
N THR A 194 40.54 -8.36 3.16
CA THR A 194 41.79 -9.08 3.44
C THR A 194 42.96 -8.71 2.51
N ALA A 195 42.67 -8.26 1.29
CA ALA A 195 43.66 -7.85 0.29
C ALA A 195 43.95 -6.33 0.29
N LEU A 196 43.32 -5.56 1.17
CA LEU A 196 43.45 -4.11 1.21
C LEU A 196 44.53 -3.71 2.24
N GLU A 197 45.77 -3.61 1.76
CA GLU A 197 46.93 -3.29 2.60
C GLU A 197 46.87 -1.86 3.19
N ASN A 198 46.11 -0.94 2.57
CA ASN A 198 45.89 0.44 3.01
C ASN A 198 44.39 0.76 3.11
N ASN A 199 43.86 0.64 4.33
CA ASN A 199 42.44 0.70 4.68
C ASN A 199 41.88 2.13 4.81
N LEU A 200 42.04 2.92 3.76
CA LEU A 200 41.40 4.24 3.69
C LEU A 200 39.88 4.07 3.55
N ALA A 201 39.13 5.01 4.11
CA ALA A 201 37.68 5.08 4.00
C ALA A 201 37.17 4.88 2.54
N ALA A 202 37.89 5.48 1.58
CA ALA A 202 37.59 5.34 0.16
C ALA A 202 37.73 3.90 -0.36
N THR A 203 38.76 3.18 0.07
CA THR A 203 39.01 1.79 -0.35
C THR A 203 37.94 0.86 0.21
N VAL A 204 37.52 1.07 1.46
CA VAL A 204 36.42 0.31 2.08
C VAL A 204 35.10 0.59 1.37
N MET A 205 34.81 1.85 1.01
CA MET A 205 33.62 2.20 0.23
C MET A 205 33.60 1.52 -1.14
N VAL A 206 34.73 1.46 -1.83
CA VAL A 206 34.83 0.77 -3.14
C VAL A 206 34.61 -0.73 -3.00
N ALA A 207 35.20 -1.37 -1.98
CA ALA A 207 34.97 -2.79 -1.72
C ALA A 207 33.50 -3.10 -1.43
N LEU A 208 32.87 -2.28 -0.59
CA LEU A 208 31.44 -2.38 -0.27
C LEU A 208 30.57 -2.16 -1.52
N GLN A 209 30.84 -1.11 -2.31
CA GLN A 209 30.12 -0.82 -3.55
C GLN A 209 30.22 -1.96 -4.55
N THR A 210 31.40 -2.56 -4.71
CA THR A 210 31.63 -3.67 -5.64
C THR A 210 30.77 -4.88 -5.28
N VAL A 211 30.74 -5.25 -4.00
CA VAL A 211 29.96 -6.40 -3.52
C VAL A 211 28.46 -6.14 -3.60
N ILE A 212 28.01 -4.94 -3.21
CA ILE A 212 26.60 -4.57 -3.30
C ILE A 212 26.13 -4.52 -4.76
N HIS A 213 26.90 -3.91 -5.66
CA HIS A 213 26.53 -3.80 -7.08
C HIS A 213 26.56 -5.15 -7.81
N ALA A 214 27.33 -6.12 -7.32
CA ALA A 214 27.32 -7.48 -7.84
C ALA A 214 26.11 -8.30 -7.33
N HIS A 215 25.37 -7.80 -6.34
CA HIS A 215 24.18 -8.46 -5.81
C HIS A 215 22.95 -8.09 -6.66
N ASP A 216 22.19 -9.07 -7.14
CA ASP A 216 21.06 -8.84 -8.06
C ASP A 216 19.99 -7.89 -7.49
N SER A 217 19.81 -7.88 -6.16
CA SER A 217 18.83 -7.02 -5.48
C SER A 217 19.23 -5.54 -5.35
N PHE A 218 20.46 -5.15 -5.70
CA PHE A 218 20.94 -3.78 -5.50
C PHE A 218 21.78 -3.27 -6.67
N THR A 219 21.72 -1.96 -6.88
CA THR A 219 22.71 -1.22 -7.66
C THR A 219 23.41 -0.24 -6.73
N ALA A 220 24.72 -0.09 -6.85
CA ALA A 220 25.48 0.84 -6.02
C ALA A 220 26.44 1.72 -6.82
N ALA A 221 26.51 2.99 -6.47
CA ALA A 221 27.37 4.00 -7.08
C ALA A 221 28.05 4.87 -6.02
N ILE A 222 29.25 5.35 -6.32
CA ILE A 222 29.97 6.30 -5.46
C ILE A 222 30.10 7.63 -6.20
N ALA A 223 29.66 8.70 -5.55
CA ALA A 223 29.89 10.08 -5.98
C ALA A 223 30.16 10.95 -4.74
N ASP A 224 31.10 11.90 -4.83
CA ASP A 224 31.42 12.84 -3.76
C ASP A 224 31.68 12.19 -2.38
N SER A 225 32.33 11.01 -2.36
CA SER A 225 32.57 10.20 -1.14
C SER A 225 31.31 9.68 -0.44
N ILE A 226 30.19 9.63 -1.15
CA ILE A 226 28.93 9.04 -0.71
C ILE A 226 28.66 7.79 -1.56
N LEU A 227 28.47 6.66 -0.89
CA LEU A 227 27.97 5.44 -1.51
C LEU A 227 26.44 5.50 -1.52
N SER A 228 25.84 5.57 -2.71
CA SER A 228 24.39 5.46 -2.91
C SER A 228 24.06 4.05 -3.39
N VAL A 229 23.18 3.37 -2.66
CA VAL A 229 22.68 2.03 -2.98
C VAL A 229 21.21 2.13 -3.30
N THR A 230 20.80 1.67 -4.46
CA THR A 230 19.42 1.67 -4.93
C THR A 230 18.93 0.24 -5.07
N ASN A 231 17.79 -0.08 -4.48
CA ASN A 231 17.18 -1.40 -4.59
C ASN A 231 16.74 -1.66 -6.04
N SER A 232 17.05 -2.85 -6.58
CA SER A 232 16.64 -3.25 -7.93
C SER A 232 15.14 -3.48 -8.02
N THR A 233 14.53 -3.97 -6.94
CA THR A 233 13.08 -4.10 -6.78
C THR A 233 12.58 -2.95 -5.90
N GLY A 234 11.62 -2.18 -6.40
CA GLY A 234 10.94 -1.17 -5.59
C GLY A 234 10.04 -1.81 -4.54
N GLY A 235 9.74 -1.10 -3.45
CA GLY A 235 8.78 -1.54 -2.44
C GLY A 235 9.00 -0.87 -1.09
N LYS A 236 8.70 -1.58 0.01
CA LYS A 236 8.66 -1.00 1.36
C LYS A 236 10.00 -0.44 1.78
N ALA A 237 10.01 0.82 2.20
CA ALA A 237 11.23 1.50 2.58
C ALA A 237 11.69 1.14 4.01
N THR A 238 12.49 0.09 4.17
CA THR A 238 12.98 -0.34 5.49
C THR A 238 14.32 0.33 5.85
N ALA A 239 14.45 0.81 7.10
CA ALA A 239 15.65 1.51 7.53
C ALA A 239 16.87 0.57 7.56
N PRO A 240 18.00 0.94 6.95
CA PRO A 240 19.22 0.15 7.03
C PRO A 240 19.75 0.10 8.48
N VAL A 241 20.47 -0.97 8.81
CA VAL A 241 21.05 -1.15 10.16
C VAL A 241 22.57 -1.16 10.04
N ILE A 242 23.24 -0.48 10.96
CA ILE A 242 24.69 -0.57 11.12
C ILE A 242 25.02 -1.22 12.46
N SER A 243 25.97 -2.14 12.47
CA SER A 243 26.45 -2.72 13.73
C SER A 243 27.05 -1.64 14.64
N ASN A 244 26.86 -1.75 15.95
CA ASN A 244 27.45 -0.82 16.92
C ASN A 244 28.98 -0.74 16.79
N GLY A 245 29.56 0.42 17.08
CA GLY A 245 31.02 0.62 17.09
C GLY A 245 31.64 1.00 15.74
N PHE A 246 30.83 1.23 14.70
CA PHE A 246 31.26 1.59 13.36
C PHE A 246 31.71 3.07 13.20
N GLY A 247 32.55 3.56 14.13
CA GLY A 247 33.10 4.91 14.10
C GLY A 247 32.05 6.03 13.86
N ALA A 248 32.44 7.06 13.11
CA ALA A 248 31.57 8.19 12.74
C ALA A 248 30.77 7.96 11.45
N ALA A 249 30.66 6.72 10.96
CA ALA A 249 29.95 6.43 9.73
C ALA A 249 28.46 6.77 9.87
N THR A 250 27.90 7.35 8.83
CA THR A 250 26.48 7.71 8.77
C THR A 250 25.83 6.93 7.65
N ILE A 251 24.73 6.23 7.99
CA ILE A 251 23.87 5.59 7.01
C ILE A 251 22.51 6.26 7.09
N THR A 252 22.11 6.88 5.99
CA THR A 252 20.85 7.59 5.87
C THR A 252 20.02 6.94 4.78
N ARG A 253 18.72 6.83 5.04
CA ARG A 253 17.74 6.38 4.04
C ARG A 253 17.10 7.59 3.38
N THR A 254 17.03 7.55 2.06
CA THR A 254 16.23 8.47 1.24
C THR A 254 15.32 7.66 0.32
N VAL A 255 14.06 8.06 0.16
CA VAL A 255 13.12 7.44 -0.78
C VAL A 255 13.02 8.35 -2.00
N THR A 256 13.11 7.79 -3.21
CA THR A 256 12.94 8.56 -4.45
C THR A 256 11.60 8.22 -5.08
N GLY A 257 10.69 9.19 -5.14
CA GLY A 257 9.34 9.01 -5.67
C GLY A 257 8.28 8.94 -4.57
N ASN A 258 7.01 8.76 -4.98
CA ASN A 258 5.90 8.48 -4.08
C ASN A 258 5.71 6.97 -4.03
N ASP A 259 5.67 6.39 -2.84
CA ASP A 259 5.36 4.99 -2.56
C ASP A 259 3.88 4.63 -2.78
N TYR A 260 3.11 5.54 -3.40
CA TYR A 260 1.71 5.36 -3.71
C TYR A 260 1.29 6.12 -4.97
N THR A 261 0.25 5.61 -5.64
CA THR A 261 -0.45 6.34 -6.70
C THR A 261 -1.63 7.11 -6.09
N PRO A 262 -1.73 8.44 -6.28
CA PRO A 262 -2.89 9.21 -5.84
C PRO A 262 -4.12 8.94 -6.71
N TRP A 263 -5.30 9.22 -6.16
CA TRP A 263 -6.49 9.41 -6.99
C TRP A 263 -6.32 10.67 -7.86
N THR A 264 -6.94 10.69 -9.05
CA THR A 264 -7.00 11.93 -9.86
C THR A 264 -7.87 12.96 -9.16
N THR A 265 -9.00 12.52 -8.58
CA THR A 265 -9.85 13.32 -7.68
C THR A 265 -9.93 12.68 -6.31
N ALA A 266 -9.77 13.48 -5.25
CA ALA A 266 -9.74 12.96 -3.88
C ALA A 266 -10.98 12.11 -3.52
N GLY A 267 -10.67 10.91 -3.04
CA GLY A 267 -11.55 9.84 -2.59
C GLY A 267 -12.18 9.02 -3.71
N GLY A 268 -11.71 9.11 -4.95
CA GLY A 268 -11.98 8.10 -5.97
C GLY A 268 -12.12 8.63 -7.39
N ASP A 269 -11.69 7.80 -8.35
CA ASP A 269 -11.87 8.02 -9.79
C ASP A 269 -13.02 7.15 -10.30
N PHE A 270 -14.09 7.78 -10.78
CA PHE A 270 -15.34 7.10 -11.14
C PHE A 270 -15.76 7.38 -12.59
N GLU A 271 -16.58 6.49 -13.13
CA GLU A 271 -17.23 6.66 -14.43
C GLU A 271 -18.00 7.98 -14.48
N ALA A 272 -17.73 8.81 -15.49
CA ALA A 272 -18.41 10.09 -15.66
C ALA A 272 -19.79 9.94 -16.33
N ASN A 273 -20.02 8.87 -17.09
CA ASN A 273 -21.30 8.63 -17.73
C ASN A 273 -22.37 8.17 -16.74
N ALA A 274 -23.28 9.09 -16.38
CA ALA A 274 -24.38 8.84 -15.45
C ALA A 274 -25.32 7.70 -15.88
N ALA A 275 -25.37 7.33 -17.18
CA ALA A 275 -26.14 6.18 -17.65
C ALA A 275 -25.62 4.83 -17.11
N LYS A 276 -24.42 4.81 -16.51
CA LYS A 276 -23.82 3.64 -15.88
C LYS A 276 -23.89 3.69 -14.35
N TRP A 277 -24.50 4.72 -13.79
CA TRP A 277 -24.72 4.83 -12.35
C TRP A 277 -26.06 4.18 -12.01
N SER A 278 -26.13 3.64 -10.81
CA SER A 278 -27.39 3.15 -10.26
C SER A 278 -27.65 3.89 -8.96
N THR A 279 -28.86 4.40 -8.75
CA THR A 279 -29.24 5.06 -7.50
C THR A 279 -30.40 4.36 -6.80
N GLN A 280 -30.40 4.41 -5.47
CA GLN A 280 -31.50 3.93 -4.63
C GLN A 280 -31.74 4.93 -3.49
N THR A 281 -32.99 5.32 -3.31
CA THR A 281 -33.43 6.13 -2.16
C THR A 281 -33.72 5.25 -0.96
N LEU A 282 -33.20 5.62 0.20
CA LEU A 282 -33.48 5.00 1.49
C LEU A 282 -34.25 6.00 2.38
N ASP A 283 -35.49 5.66 2.72
CA ASP A 283 -36.40 6.57 3.43
C ASP A 283 -36.15 6.55 4.95
N LYS A 284 -35.86 5.37 5.53
CA LYS A 284 -35.73 5.17 6.98
C LYS A 284 -34.28 5.18 7.46
N GLY A 285 -33.33 4.87 6.57
CA GLY A 285 -31.90 4.71 6.82
C GLY A 285 -31.49 3.33 7.31
N THR A 286 -32.43 2.48 7.75
CA THR A 286 -32.15 1.13 8.27
C THR A 286 -32.29 0.03 7.21
N GLU A 287 -32.66 0.40 5.99
CA GLU A 287 -32.87 -0.52 4.88
C GLU A 287 -31.56 -1.11 4.35
N ASP A 288 -31.65 -2.31 3.79
CA ASP A 288 -30.56 -2.91 3.01
C ASP A 288 -30.51 -2.24 1.61
N LEU A 289 -29.30 -2.08 1.07
CA LEU A 289 -29.12 -1.70 -0.32
C LEU A 289 -29.39 -2.92 -1.21
N GLU A 290 -30.24 -2.77 -2.21
CA GLU A 290 -30.50 -3.79 -3.24
C GLU A 290 -30.69 -3.07 -4.57
N ILE A 291 -29.62 -3.03 -5.38
CA ILE A 291 -29.57 -2.16 -6.55
C ILE A 291 -29.08 -2.89 -7.79
N ASP A 292 -29.74 -2.65 -8.93
CA ASP A 292 -29.40 -3.28 -10.21
C ASP A 292 -28.09 -2.67 -10.75
N VAL A 293 -27.08 -3.52 -10.90
CA VAL A 293 -25.75 -3.18 -11.45
C VAL A 293 -25.47 -3.96 -12.73
N THR A 294 -26.52 -4.52 -13.37
CA THR A 294 -26.42 -5.41 -14.54
C THR A 294 -25.58 -4.78 -15.65
N THR A 295 -25.80 -3.50 -15.97
CA THR A 295 -25.08 -2.82 -17.06
C THR A 295 -23.57 -2.95 -16.89
N VAL A 296 -23.06 -2.66 -15.70
CA VAL A 296 -21.62 -2.62 -15.41
C VAL A 296 -21.04 -4.03 -15.35
N VAL A 297 -21.73 -4.96 -14.68
CA VAL A 297 -21.27 -6.35 -14.55
C VAL A 297 -21.28 -7.05 -15.91
N SER A 298 -22.27 -6.78 -16.77
CA SER A 298 -22.29 -7.30 -18.14
C SER A 298 -21.11 -6.78 -18.97
N GLU A 299 -20.68 -5.52 -18.79
CA GLU A 299 -19.47 -4.99 -19.45
C GLU A 299 -18.19 -5.71 -18.97
N TRP A 300 -18.09 -6.05 -17.67
CA TRP A 300 -16.96 -6.81 -17.15
C TRP A 300 -16.91 -8.23 -17.71
N VAL A 301 -18.04 -8.93 -17.73
CA VAL A 301 -18.14 -10.30 -18.26
C VAL A 301 -17.83 -10.34 -19.77
N ALA A 302 -18.24 -9.31 -20.50
CA ALA A 302 -17.93 -9.13 -21.92
C ALA A 302 -16.50 -8.66 -22.19
N GLU A 303 -15.72 -8.35 -21.15
CA GLU A 303 -14.36 -7.77 -21.24
C GLU A 303 -14.31 -6.44 -22.03
N SER A 304 -15.46 -5.76 -22.19
CA SER A 304 -15.52 -4.43 -22.81
C SER A 304 -15.14 -3.32 -21.83
N ARG A 305 -15.03 -3.65 -20.54
CA ARG A 305 -14.59 -2.78 -19.46
C ARG A 305 -13.69 -3.54 -18.50
N VAL A 306 -12.55 -2.95 -18.14
CA VAL A 306 -11.70 -3.48 -17.07
C VAL A 306 -12.44 -3.39 -15.73
N ASN A 307 -12.40 -4.46 -14.94
CA ASN A 307 -13.06 -4.54 -13.65
C ASN A 307 -12.17 -3.98 -12.53
N TYR A 308 -12.43 -2.72 -12.16
CA TYR A 308 -11.88 -2.10 -10.96
C TYR A 308 -12.88 -2.02 -9.80
N GLY A 309 -14.06 -2.65 -9.94
CA GLY A 309 -15.10 -2.63 -8.91
C GLY A 309 -16.09 -1.47 -8.99
N LEU A 310 -16.85 -1.31 -7.91
CA LEU A 310 -17.93 -0.36 -7.71
C LEU A 310 -17.65 0.48 -6.47
N ALA A 311 -18.04 1.74 -6.52
CA ALA A 311 -18.07 2.62 -5.36
C ALA A 311 -19.50 2.93 -4.96
N VAL A 312 -19.82 2.86 -3.67
CA VAL A 312 -21.10 3.26 -3.09
C VAL A 312 -20.88 4.55 -2.30
N MET A 313 -21.65 5.58 -2.62
CA MET A 313 -21.51 6.91 -2.00
C MET A 313 -22.88 7.58 -1.84
N LEU A 314 -22.99 8.53 -0.91
CA LEU A 314 -24.14 9.43 -0.85
C LEU A 314 -24.13 10.38 -2.06
N SER A 315 -25.32 10.63 -2.61
CA SER A 315 -25.56 11.60 -3.69
C SER A 315 -25.52 13.05 -3.20
#